data_AF-A0A6I2VXU5-F1
#
_entry.id   AF-A0A6I2VXU5-F1
#
_cell.length_a   1.000
_cell.length_b   1.000
_cell.length_c   1.000
_cell.angle_alpha   90.00
_cell.angle_beta   90.00
_cell.angle_gamma   90.00
#
_symmetry.space_group_name_H-M   'P 1'
#
loop_
_entity.id
_entity.type
_entity.pdbx_description
1 polymer ?
#
loop_
_entity_poly.entity_id
_entity_poly.type
_entity_poly.pdbx_seq_one_letter_code
_entity_poly.pdbx_strand_id
1 'polypeptide(L)'
;MTRGILAMPVIGGRQDDWHEGETVVGWVFLFGFLPFSRHHLHIARIDDATRIMSSREHGGLISVWNHDIEVVPIGQGACRYTDRIEIEAGIVTSLVVLYARWFYRMRQRRWRALAKRMS
;
A
#
# COMPACT_ATOMS: atom_id res chain seq x y z
N MET A 1 -11.17 -0.74 -2.80
CA MET A 1 -9.96 -0.99 -3.61
C MET A 1 -9.34 -2.37 -3.36
N THR A 2 -8.97 -2.72 -2.12
CA THR A 2 -8.38 -4.03 -1.73
C THR A 2 -9.38 -5.04 -1.15
N ARG A 3 -10.69 -4.72 -1.21
CA ARG A 3 -11.79 -5.50 -0.62
C ARG A 3 -11.58 -7.01 -0.83
N GLY A 4 -11.54 -7.73 0.29
CA GLY A 4 -11.44 -9.20 0.35
C GLY A 4 -10.04 -9.79 0.15
N ILE A 5 -8.96 -9.00 0.09
CA ILE A 5 -7.60 -9.52 -0.13
C ILE A 5 -6.66 -9.14 1.02
N LEU A 6 -6.68 -7.87 1.43
CA LEU A 6 -5.93 -7.38 2.57
C LEU A 6 -6.85 -6.48 3.38
N ALA A 7 -6.95 -6.77 4.68
CA ALA A 7 -7.71 -5.96 5.61
C ALA A 7 -6.83 -5.61 6.80
N MET A 8 -6.83 -4.34 7.18
CA MET A 8 -6.21 -3.87 8.41
C MET A 8 -7.29 -3.10 9.18
N PRO A 9 -8.02 -3.75 10.12
CA PRO A 9 -9.21 -3.17 10.74
C PRO A 9 -8.97 -1.82 11.42
N VAL A 10 -7.78 -1.60 11.98
CA VAL A 10 -7.42 -0.35 12.66
C VAL A 10 -7.46 0.88 11.74
N ILE A 11 -7.26 0.70 10.42
CA ILE A 11 -7.42 1.77 9.42
C ILE A 11 -8.75 1.68 8.66
N GLY A 12 -9.47 0.56 8.78
CA GLY A 12 -10.65 0.27 7.96
C GLY A 12 -11.84 1.20 8.21
N GLY A 13 -11.92 1.83 9.38
CA GLY A 13 -12.96 2.80 9.75
C GLY A 13 -12.47 4.23 9.89
N ARG A 14 -11.19 4.50 9.55
CA ARG A 14 -10.59 5.81 9.71
C ARG A 14 -11.07 6.75 8.61
N GLN A 15 -11.43 7.97 9.00
CA GLN A 15 -11.84 9.05 8.08
C GLN A 15 -10.87 10.25 8.09
N ASP A 16 -9.95 10.29 9.05
CA ASP A 16 -8.97 11.36 9.16
C ASP A 16 -7.89 11.25 8.08
N ASP A 17 -7.39 12.41 7.66
CA ASP A 17 -6.26 12.50 6.73
C ASP A 17 -4.99 11.90 7.33
N TRP A 18 -4.12 11.42 6.43
CA TRP A 18 -2.81 10.90 6.79
C TRP A 18 -1.84 12.05 7.00
N HIS A 19 -1.04 11.95 8.05
CA HIS A 19 -0.01 12.94 8.37
C HIS A 19 1.38 12.32 8.34
N GLU A 20 2.37 13.09 7.90
CA GLU A 20 3.78 12.69 7.99
C GLU A 20 4.17 12.47 9.46
N GLY A 21 4.97 11.42 9.70
CA GLY A 21 5.38 10.98 11.03
C GLY A 21 4.36 10.07 11.73
N GLU A 22 3.15 9.92 11.18
CA GLU A 22 2.13 9.10 11.79
C GLU A 22 2.50 7.62 11.78
N THR A 23 2.23 6.91 12.88
CA THR A 23 2.43 5.47 12.98
C THR A 23 1.16 4.78 13.43
N VAL A 24 0.69 3.81 12.63
CA VAL A 24 -0.45 2.97 12.95
C VAL A 24 0.03 1.54 13.12
N VAL A 25 -0.35 0.91 14.22
CA VAL A 25 -0.01 -0.49 14.49
C VAL A 25 -1.30 -1.29 14.63
N GLY A 26 -1.41 -2.39 13.88
CA GLY A 26 -2.58 -3.23 13.97
C GLY A 26 -2.42 -4.58 13.29
N TRP A 27 -3.43 -5.41 13.45
CA TRP A 27 -3.48 -6.70 12.77
C TRP A 27 -3.78 -6.52 11.28
N VAL A 28 -2.99 -7.20 10.46
CA VAL A 28 -3.25 -7.37 9.04
C VAL A 28 -3.78 -8.77 8.82
N PHE A 29 -4.90 -8.85 8.11
CA PHE A 29 -5.57 -10.09 7.72
C PHE A 29 -5.52 -10.25 6.21
N LEU A 30 -5.02 -11.40 5.75
CA LEU A 30 -5.16 -11.84 4.38
C LEU A 30 -6.59 -12.37 4.17
N PHE A 31 -7.15 -12.07 3.02
CA PHE A 31 -8.53 -12.39 2.64
C PHE A 31 -9.61 -11.90 3.62
N GLY A 32 -9.25 -10.99 4.54
CA GLY A 32 -10.14 -10.45 5.56
C GLY A 32 -10.32 -11.32 6.82
N PHE A 33 -9.74 -12.52 6.89
CA PHE A 33 -9.91 -13.41 8.04
C PHE A 33 -8.64 -14.16 8.46
N LEU A 34 -7.68 -14.38 7.57
CA LEU A 34 -6.46 -15.11 7.89
C LEU A 34 -5.45 -14.15 8.56
N PRO A 35 -5.16 -14.28 9.87
CA PRO A 35 -4.22 -13.39 10.54
C PRO A 35 -2.83 -13.58 9.93
N PHE A 36 -2.29 -12.52 9.35
CA PHE A 36 -0.97 -12.55 8.72
C PHE A 36 0.11 -12.10 9.69
N SER A 37 -0.01 -10.87 10.18
CA SER A 37 0.91 -10.32 11.16
C SER A 37 0.35 -9.06 11.81
N ARG A 38 0.86 -8.72 12.99
CA ARG A 38 0.78 -7.35 13.50
C ARG A 38 1.76 -6.49 12.71
N HIS A 39 1.25 -5.49 12.02
CA HIS A 39 2.00 -4.65 11.11
C HIS A 39 2.10 -3.23 11.67
N HIS A 40 3.29 -2.66 11.55
CA HIS A 40 3.60 -1.28 11.86
C HIS A 40 3.63 -0.52 10.55
N LEU A 41 2.73 0.44 10.38
CA LEU A 41 2.64 1.32 9.22
C LEU A 41 3.09 2.70 9.68
N HIS A 42 4.27 3.13 9.26
CA HIS A 42 4.78 4.48 9.51
C HIS A 42 4.72 5.30 8.23
N ILE A 43 4.06 6.46 8.28
CA ILE A 43 4.04 7.42 7.18
C ILE A 43 5.31 8.26 7.28
N ALA A 44 6.30 7.92 6.46
CA ALA A 44 7.60 8.57 6.50
C ALA A 44 7.62 9.91 5.78
N ARG A 45 6.81 10.09 4.74
CA ARG A 45 6.75 11.35 3.98
C ARG A 45 5.42 11.52 3.27
N ILE A 46 4.87 12.72 3.31
CA ILE A 46 3.80 13.16 2.41
C ILE A 46 4.24 14.48 1.79
N ASP A 47 4.41 14.51 0.48
CA ASP A 47 4.83 15.69 -0.24
C ASP A 47 3.84 16.01 -1.36
N ASP A 48 3.02 17.03 -1.14
CA ASP A 48 2.00 17.48 -2.08
C ASP A 48 2.60 18.14 -3.34
N ALA A 49 3.79 18.74 -3.22
CA ALA A 49 4.46 19.41 -4.33
C ALA A 49 5.00 18.37 -5.32
N THR A 50 5.63 17.32 -4.83
CA THR A 50 6.14 16.22 -5.67
C THR A 50 5.12 15.11 -5.90
N ARG A 51 4.00 15.12 -5.16
CA ARG A 51 2.93 14.10 -5.17
C ARG A 51 3.48 12.71 -4.85
N ILE A 52 4.37 12.66 -3.86
CA ILE A 52 4.99 11.44 -3.37
C ILE A 52 4.51 11.19 -1.95
N MET A 53 4.08 9.96 -1.70
CA MET A 53 3.82 9.45 -0.36
C MET A 53 4.71 8.23 -0.10
N SER A 54 5.41 8.23 1.02
CA SER A 54 6.28 7.12 1.43
C SER A 54 5.81 6.55 2.76
N SER A 55 5.65 5.23 2.81
CA SER A 55 5.45 4.48 4.04
C SER A 55 6.62 3.52 4.30
N ARG A 56 6.93 3.33 5.59
CA ARG A 56 7.91 2.38 6.09
C ARG A 56 7.14 1.41 6.97
N GLU A 57 7.10 0.16 6.54
CA GLU A 57 6.24 -0.84 7.13
C GLU A 57 7.03 -2.09 7.49
N HIS A 58 6.59 -2.78 8.53
CA HIS A 58 7.17 -4.07 8.93
C HIS A 58 6.17 -4.86 9.78
N GLY A 59 6.32 -6.17 9.81
CA GLY A 59 5.50 -7.03 10.67
C GLY A 59 5.65 -8.52 10.37
N GLY A 60 5.65 -9.31 11.44
CA GLY A 60 5.76 -10.77 11.36
C GLY A 60 7.05 -11.19 10.64
N LEU A 61 6.91 -11.91 9.52
CA LEU A 61 8.03 -12.37 8.71
C LEU A 61 8.63 -11.30 7.80
N ILE A 62 7.96 -10.16 7.65
CA ILE A 62 8.40 -9.05 6.80
C ILE A 62 9.15 -8.05 7.68
N SER A 63 10.48 -8.02 7.54
CA SER A 63 11.34 -7.10 8.29
C SER A 63 11.33 -5.70 7.69
N VAL A 64 11.24 -5.58 6.36
CA VAL A 64 11.16 -4.31 5.65
C VAL A 64 10.10 -4.39 4.57
N TRP A 65 9.21 -3.42 4.58
CA TRP A 65 8.26 -3.14 3.53
C TRP A 65 8.20 -1.63 3.35
N ASN A 66 9.07 -1.10 2.50
CA ASN A 66 9.04 0.33 2.17
C ASN A 66 8.19 0.51 0.92
N HIS A 67 7.20 1.39 0.99
CA HIS A 67 6.29 1.62 -0.13
C HIS A 67 6.26 3.11 -0.47
N ASP A 68 6.75 3.43 -1.66
CA ASP A 68 6.62 4.76 -2.23
C ASP A 68 5.53 4.76 -3.30
N ILE A 69 4.62 5.73 -3.21
CA ILE A 69 3.60 6.02 -4.19
C ILE A 69 3.94 7.37 -4.81
N GLU A 70 4.03 7.38 -6.13
CA GLU A 70 4.32 8.59 -6.91
C GLU A 70 3.22 8.80 -7.95
N VAL A 71 2.68 10.02 -8.04
CA VAL A 71 1.61 10.37 -8.98
C VAL A 71 2.01 11.57 -9.85
N VAL A 72 2.44 11.30 -11.07
CA VAL A 72 2.90 12.34 -12.00
C VAL A 72 1.82 12.64 -13.06
N PRO A 73 1.36 13.89 -13.25
CA PRO A 73 0.47 14.23 -14.36
C PRO A 73 1.18 14.07 -15.71
N ILE A 74 0.52 13.45 -16.69
CA ILE A 74 1.10 13.20 -18.02
C ILE A 74 0.27 13.78 -19.18
N GLY A 75 -0.80 14.52 -18.87
CA GLY A 75 -1.70 15.13 -19.84
C GLY A 75 -3.03 15.54 -19.21
N GLN A 76 -3.95 16.06 -20.03
CA GLN A 76 -5.29 16.40 -19.56
C GLN A 76 -6.05 15.13 -19.13
N GLY A 77 -6.43 15.06 -17.85
CA GLY A 77 -7.17 13.93 -17.29
C GLY A 77 -6.37 12.63 -17.13
N ALA A 78 -5.05 12.65 -17.31
CA ALA A 78 -4.21 11.45 -17.22
C ALA A 78 -3.03 11.64 -16.25
N CYS A 79 -2.75 10.61 -15.46
CA CYS A 79 -1.58 10.55 -14.59
C CYS A 79 -0.85 9.21 -14.73
N ARG A 80 0.45 9.23 -14.43
CA ARG A 80 1.28 8.07 -14.20
C ARG A 80 1.32 7.82 -12.70
N TYR A 81 0.74 6.70 -12.30
CA TYR A 81 0.75 6.19 -10.93
C TYR A 81 1.82 5.09 -10.82
N THR A 82 2.81 5.30 -9.96
CA THR A 82 3.92 4.36 -9.74
C THR A 82 3.91 3.90 -8.30
N ASP A 83 3.95 2.58 -8.10
CA ASP A 83 4.25 1.98 -6.80
C ASP A 83 5.68 1.44 -6.83
N ARG A 84 6.53 1.87 -5.89
CA ARG A 84 7.83 1.24 -5.63
C ARG A 84 7.75 0.55 -4.28
N ILE A 85 8.10 -0.73 -4.24
CA ILE A 85 8.05 -1.53 -3.01
C ILE A 85 9.40 -2.20 -2.82
N GLU A 86 10.03 -1.93 -1.69
CA GLU A 86 11.21 -2.62 -1.19
C GLU A 86 10.76 -3.64 -0.15
N ILE A 87 11.16 -4.90 -0.31
CA ILE A 87 10.69 -6.01 0.50
C ILE A 87 11.89 -6.79 1.02
N GLU A 88 11.96 -6.91 2.33
CA GLU A 88 12.84 -7.86 3.01
C GLU A 88 12.00 -8.76 3.93
N ALA A 89 12.12 -10.07 3.73
CA ALA A 89 11.43 -11.07 4.54
C ALA A 89 12.29 -12.34 4.73
N GLY A 90 13.62 -12.19 4.74
CA GLY A 90 14.57 -13.29 4.85
C GLY A 90 14.36 -14.37 3.77
N ILE A 91 14.24 -15.62 4.18
CA ILE A 91 14.12 -16.79 3.28
C ILE A 91 12.83 -16.75 2.45
N VAL A 92 11.76 -16.12 2.96
CA VAL A 92 10.47 -16.05 2.25
C VAL A 92 10.35 -14.83 1.34
N THR A 93 11.40 -14.00 1.20
CA THR A 93 11.40 -12.78 0.38
C THR A 93 10.89 -13.03 -1.04
N SER A 94 11.33 -14.10 -1.71
CA SER A 94 10.89 -14.42 -3.08
C SER A 94 9.38 -14.71 -3.17
N LEU A 95 8.83 -15.39 -2.17
CA LEU A 95 7.39 -15.68 -2.10
C LEU A 95 6.60 -14.38 -1.87
N VAL A 96 7.07 -13.53 -0.96
CA VAL A 96 6.45 -12.23 -0.66
C VAL A 96 6.49 -11.31 -1.88
N VAL A 97 7.60 -11.28 -2.62
CA VAL A 97 7.73 -10.52 -3.87
C VAL A 97 6.75 -11.02 -4.94
N LEU A 98 6.57 -12.34 -5.09
CA LEU A 98 5.61 -12.89 -6.03
C LEU A 98 4.17 -12.48 -5.68
N TYR A 99 3.81 -12.57 -4.39
CA TYR A 99 2.54 -12.11 -3.87
C TYR A 99 2.34 -10.60 -4.11
N ALA A 100 3.34 -9.77 -3.79
CA ALA A 100 3.31 -8.33 -3.99
C ALA A 100 3.07 -7.98 -5.46
N ARG A 101 3.81 -8.60 -6.40
CA ARG A 101 3.61 -8.39 -7.84
C ARG A 101 2.18 -8.69 -8.28
N TRP A 102 1.60 -9.79 -7.80
CA TRP A 102 0.21 -10.12 -8.08
C TRP A 102 -0.76 -9.09 -7.47
N PHE A 103 -0.57 -8.75 -6.20
CA PHE A 103 -1.40 -7.82 -5.45
C PHE A 103 -1.44 -6.42 -6.09
N TYR A 104 -0.28 -5.83 -6.37
CA TYR A 104 -0.21 -4.51 -7.00
C TYR A 104 -0.74 -4.51 -8.43
N ARG A 105 -0.54 -5.59 -9.20
CA ARG A 105 -1.15 -5.70 -10.54
C ARG A 105 -2.67 -5.74 -10.49
N MET A 106 -3.24 -6.48 -9.54
CA MET A 106 -4.69 -6.52 -9.30
C MET A 106 -5.19 -5.14 -8.84
N ARG A 107 -4.48 -4.49 -7.91
CA ARG A 107 -4.78 -3.15 -7.43
C ARG A 107 -4.83 -2.16 -8.59
N GLN A 108 -3.77 -2.06 -9.38
CA GLN A 108 -3.71 -1.14 -10.53
C GLN A 108 -4.83 -1.40 -11.57
N ARG A 109 -5.24 -2.66 -11.80
CA ARG A 109 -6.40 -2.95 -12.66
C ARG A 109 -7.69 -2.36 -12.11
N ARG A 110 -7.94 -2.51 -10.80
CA ARG A 110 -9.12 -1.93 -10.13
C ARG A 110 -9.09 -0.40 -10.15
N TRP A 111 -7.93 0.21 -9.93
CA TRP A 111 -7.76 1.66 -10.03
C TRP A 111 -8.05 2.18 -11.43
N ARG A 112 -7.53 1.53 -12.48
CA ARG A 112 -7.86 1.87 -13.87
C ARG A 112 -9.35 1.71 -14.18
N ALA A 113 -10.01 0.67 -13.65
CA ALA A 113 -11.43 0.47 -13.82
C ALA A 113 -12.27 1.56 -13.11
N LEU A 114 -11.84 2.02 -11.93
CA LEU A 114 -12.50 3.13 -11.25
C LEU A 114 -12.28 4.45 -12.00
N ALA A 115 -11.05 4.75 -12.42
CA ALA A 115 -10.75 5.97 -13.17
C ALA A 115 -11.62 6.10 -14.42
N LYS A 116 -11.87 4.99 -15.14
CA LYS A 116 -12.78 4.95 -16.29
C LYS A 116 -14.26 5.19 -15.95
N ARG A 117 -14.69 4.98 -14.70
CA ARG A 117 -16.06 5.26 -14.25
C ARG A 117 -16.24 6.69 -13.77
N MET A 118 -15.14 7.40 -13.51
CA MET A 118 -15.12 8.77 -13.01
C MET A 118 -14.76 9.80 -14.09
N SER A 119 -14.36 9.33 -15.27
CA SER A 119 -14.20 10.13 -16.49
C SER A 119 -15.47 10.10 -17.32
#